data_AF-E1X2Q1-F1
#
_entry.id   AF-E1X2Q1-F1
#
_cell.length_a   1.000
_cell.length_b   1.000
_cell.length_c   1.000
_cell.angle_alpha   90.00
_cell.angle_beta   90.00
_cell.angle_gamma   90.00
#
_symmetry.space_group_name_H-M   'P 1'
#
loop_
_entity.id
_entity.type
_entity.pdbx_description
1 polymer ?
#
loop_
_entity_poly.entity_id
_entity_poly.type
_entity_poly.pdbx_seq_one_letter_code
_entity_poly.pdbx_strand_id
1 'polypeptide(L)'
;MIILDVLESHNPFLLGPHKNYGNMISIGKAKRHNISDSNLEVFNLNVANDKLYIENKKKNVFYKINGKKISGKKSLSIGDQFSYLDFHFKVVDFQYSHIDPITDTESLYSKRIEECPELESIFSHIEQEFIHLERIKYNEE
;
A
#
# COMPACT_ATOMS: atom_id res chain seq x y z
N MET A 1 -8.81 -3.71 -1.13
CA MET A 1 -8.82 -2.24 -1.33
C MET A 1 -8.84 -1.53 0.00
N ILE A 2 -8.01 -0.50 0.16
CA ILE A 2 -7.97 0.40 1.33
C ILE A 2 -7.90 1.83 0.81
N ILE A 3 -8.74 2.72 1.34
CA ILE A 3 -8.73 4.16 1.06
C ILE A 3 -8.50 4.91 2.37
N LEU A 4 -7.40 5.65 2.42
CA LEU A 4 -7.07 6.55 3.52
C LEU A 4 -7.10 7.99 3.02
N ASP A 5 -7.42 8.92 3.91
CA ASP A 5 -7.26 10.34 3.67
C ASP A 5 -6.24 10.89 4.65
N VAL A 6 -5.19 11.54 4.14
CA VAL A 6 -4.15 12.18 4.97
C VAL A 6 -4.61 13.60 5.24
N LEU A 7 -5.08 13.83 6.46
CA LEU A 7 -5.63 15.10 6.91
C LEU A 7 -4.53 16.08 7.33
N GLU A 8 -3.45 15.56 7.89
CA GLU A 8 -2.33 16.38 8.38
C GLU A 8 -1.01 15.67 8.12
N SER A 9 -0.02 16.43 7.65
CA SER A 9 1.35 15.97 7.39
C SER A 9 2.28 17.17 7.28
N HIS A 10 3.54 17.01 7.69
CA HIS A 10 4.59 18.00 7.39
C HIS A 10 4.91 18.10 5.89
N ASN A 11 4.57 17.07 5.12
CA ASN A 11 4.79 17.03 3.69
C ASN A 11 3.46 17.29 2.96
N PRO A 12 3.26 18.48 2.38
CA PRO A 12 2.00 18.83 1.72
C PRO A 12 1.64 17.90 0.55
N PHE A 13 2.63 17.26 -0.07
CA PHE A 13 2.41 16.32 -1.18
C PHE A 13 1.76 15.00 -0.74
N LEU A 14 1.73 14.72 0.58
CA LEU A 14 1.06 13.55 1.12
C LEU A 14 -0.40 13.80 1.46
N LEU A 15 -0.86 15.06 1.48
CA LEU A 15 -2.24 15.39 1.88
C LEU A 15 -3.26 14.86 0.87
N GLY A 16 -4.44 14.49 1.37
CA GLY A 16 -5.55 14.01 0.56
C GLY A 16 -5.64 12.49 0.45
N PRO A 17 -6.44 11.98 -0.51
CA PRO A 17 -6.81 10.58 -0.56
C PRO A 17 -5.72 9.69 -1.17
N HIS A 18 -5.40 8.61 -0.47
CA HIS A 18 -4.51 7.53 -0.91
C HIS A 18 -5.32 6.25 -1.09
N LYS A 19 -5.32 5.73 -2.31
CA LYS A 19 -6.04 4.51 -2.68
C LYS A 19 -5.05 3.39 -2.95
N ASN A 20 -5.21 2.28 -2.24
CA ASN A 20 -4.47 1.05 -2.45
C ASN A 20 -5.44 -0.07 -2.83
N TYR A 21 -5.17 -0.78 -3.92
CA TYR A 21 -6.06 -1.85 -4.39
C TYR A 21 -5.85 -3.18 -3.66
N GLY A 22 -4.65 -3.40 -3.11
CA GLY A 22 -4.34 -4.58 -2.31
C GLY A 22 -5.06 -4.64 -0.96
N ASN A 23 -4.82 -5.73 -0.23
CA ASN A 23 -5.31 -5.90 1.14
C ASN A 23 -4.39 -5.27 2.18
N MET A 24 -3.18 -4.89 1.81
CA MET A 24 -2.20 -4.30 2.71
C MET A 24 -1.71 -2.96 2.17
N ILE A 25 -1.74 -1.94 3.02
CA ILE A 25 -1.04 -0.67 2.81
C ILE A 25 0.02 -0.52 3.90
N SER A 26 1.21 -0.12 3.49
CA SER A 26 2.35 0.08 4.37
C SER A 26 2.73 1.55 4.41
N ILE A 27 3.05 2.05 5.60
CA ILE A 27 3.39 3.44 5.89
C ILE A 27 4.73 3.45 6.60
N GLY A 28 5.68 4.31 6.18
CA GLY A 28 6.96 4.43 6.89
C GLY A 28 8.07 5.15 6.11
N LYS A 29 9.28 5.19 6.65
CA LYS A 29 10.40 6.02 6.12
C LYS A 29 10.87 5.65 4.72
N ALA A 30 10.90 4.36 4.39
CA ALA A 30 11.48 3.90 3.14
C ALA A 30 10.53 4.09 1.95
N LYS A 31 11.08 4.40 0.77
CA LYS A 31 10.33 4.59 -0.49
C LYS A 31 9.53 3.35 -0.95
N ARG A 32 9.83 2.16 -0.41
CA ARG A 32 9.06 0.93 -0.69
C ARG A 32 7.68 0.91 -0.05
N HIS A 33 7.41 1.79 0.90
CA HIS A 33 6.09 1.89 1.54
C HIS A 33 5.14 2.68 0.62
N ASN A 34 3.84 2.38 0.72
CA ASN A 34 2.83 3.06 -0.09
C ASN A 34 2.72 4.55 0.27
N ILE A 35 2.83 4.88 1.55
CA ILE A 35 2.92 6.25 2.06
C ILE A 35 4.26 6.38 2.76
N SER A 36 5.13 7.26 2.27
CA SER A 36 6.48 7.38 2.81
C SER A 36 6.86 8.80 3.21
N ASP A 37 7.36 8.94 4.43
CA ASP A 37 7.94 10.18 4.96
C ASP A 37 9.03 9.86 5.99
N SER A 38 10.09 10.66 6.05
CA SER A 38 11.21 10.46 6.98
C SER A 38 10.80 10.46 8.46
N ASN A 39 9.71 11.13 8.80
CA ASN A 39 9.21 11.26 10.17
C ASN A 39 8.23 10.15 10.58
N LEU A 40 7.81 9.29 9.64
CA LEU A 40 6.88 8.19 9.92
C LEU A 40 7.62 6.94 10.43
N GLU A 41 7.09 6.33 11.49
CA GLU A 41 7.49 4.95 11.83
C GLU A 41 6.74 3.94 10.95
N VAL A 42 7.15 2.67 11.02
CA VAL A 42 6.57 1.62 10.16
C VAL A 42 5.23 1.15 10.71
N PHE A 43 4.16 1.44 9.98
CA PHE A 43 2.81 0.94 10.24
C PHE A 43 2.34 0.09 9.07
N ASN A 44 1.74 -1.05 9.37
CA ASN A 44 1.07 -1.88 8.38
C ASN A 44 -0.42 -1.88 8.67
N LEU A 45 -1.19 -1.55 7.63
CA LEU A 45 -2.63 -1.66 7.63
C LEU A 45 -3.01 -2.82 6.74
N ASN A 46 -3.72 -3.80 7.29
CA ASN A 46 -4.08 -5.03 6.59
C ASN A 46 -5.59 -5.31 6.74
N VAL A 47 -6.25 -5.61 5.63
CA VAL A 47 -7.63 -6.09 5.61
C VAL A 47 -7.60 -7.61 5.68
N ALA A 48 -8.23 -8.16 6.72
CA ALA A 48 -8.42 -9.59 6.88
C ALA A 48 -9.79 -9.84 7.52
N ASN A 49 -10.53 -10.85 7.04
CA ASN A 49 -11.87 -11.20 7.55
C ASN A 49 -12.79 -9.96 7.61
N ASP A 50 -12.83 -9.18 6.52
CA ASP A 50 -13.61 -7.94 6.38
C ASP A 50 -13.35 -6.88 7.47
N LYS A 51 -12.17 -6.90 8.07
CA LYS A 51 -11.73 -5.92 9.07
C LYS A 51 -10.38 -5.34 8.68
N LEU A 52 -10.26 -4.03 8.80
CA LEU A 52 -8.98 -3.34 8.69
C LEU A 52 -8.27 -3.38 10.04
N TYR A 53 -7.01 -3.80 10.04
CA TYR A 53 -6.15 -3.80 11.21
C TYR A 53 -4.96 -2.89 10.97
N ILE A 54 -4.60 -2.07 11.95
CA ILE A 54 -3.33 -1.35 12.00
C ILE A 54 -2.41 -2.02 13.02
N GLU A 55 -1.14 -2.17 12.65
CA GLU A 55 -0.10 -2.70 13.52
C GLU A 55 1.20 -1.89 13.36
N ASN A 56 1.84 -1.60 14.49
CA ASN A 56 3.26 -1.22 14.51
C ASN A 56 4.07 -2.37 15.12
N LYS A 57 5.02 -2.93 14.37
CA LYS A 57 5.87 -4.04 14.82
C LYS A 57 7.03 -3.61 15.72
N LYS A 58 7.32 -2.31 15.79
CA LYS A 58 8.41 -1.76 16.59
C LYS A 58 7.97 -1.57 18.04
N LYS A 59 8.73 -2.15 18.97
CA LYS A 59 8.51 -1.97 20.42
C LYS A 59 8.60 -0.48 20.78
N ASN A 60 7.80 -0.06 21.76
CA ASN A 60 7.73 1.31 22.29
C ASN A 60 7.26 2.40 21.31
N VAL A 61 6.70 2.03 20.16
CA VAL A 61 6.01 2.98 19.29
C VAL A 61 4.52 2.92 19.57
N PHE A 62 3.95 4.08 19.92
CA PHE A 62 2.52 4.24 20.18
C PHE A 62 1.92 5.15 19.12
N TYR A 63 0.68 4.85 18.75
CA TYR A 63 -0.14 5.68 17.89
C TYR A 63 -1.47 5.95 18.59
N LYS A 64 -2.25 6.90 18.09
CA LYS A 64 -3.59 7.18 18.61
C LYS A 64 -4.64 6.70 17.62
N ILE A 65 -5.75 6.16 18.13
CA ILE A 65 -6.98 5.96 17.36
C ILE A 65 -8.07 6.77 18.06
N ASN A 66 -8.68 7.73 17.36
CA ASN A 66 -9.69 8.64 17.89
C ASN A 66 -9.24 9.27 19.24
N GLY A 67 -7.99 9.70 19.30
CA GLY A 67 -7.36 10.30 20.49
C GLY A 67 -6.87 9.31 21.56
N LYS A 68 -7.26 8.03 21.52
CA LYS A 68 -6.82 7.02 22.50
C LYS A 68 -5.48 6.43 22.12
N LYS A 69 -4.54 6.38 23.06
CA LYS A 69 -3.21 5.79 22.86
C LYS A 69 -3.31 4.27 22.73
N ILE A 70 -2.69 3.71 21.69
CA ILE A 70 -2.69 2.29 21.34
C ILE A 70 -1.24 1.80 21.22
N SER A 71 -1.01 0.58 21.67
CA SER A 71 0.19 -0.21 21.38
C SER A 71 -0.18 -1.48 20.63
N GLY A 72 0.69 -1.93 19.73
CA GLY A 72 0.50 -3.18 18.99
C GLY A 72 -0.59 -3.10 17.92
N LYS A 73 -1.37 -4.18 17.79
CA LYS A 73 -2.36 -4.36 16.73
C LYS A 73 -3.77 -3.96 17.19
N LYS A 74 -4.50 -3.20 16.38
CA LYS A 74 -5.89 -2.81 16.64
C LYS A 74 -6.71 -2.80 15.36
N SER A 75 -7.99 -3.13 15.46
CA SER A 75 -8.94 -2.99 14.35
C SER A 75 -9.38 -1.52 14.18
N LEU A 76 -9.54 -1.10 12.94
CA LEU A 76 -10.09 0.19 12.53
C LEU A 76 -11.43 -0.03 11.84
N SER A 77 -12.34 0.93 12.01
CA SER A 77 -13.61 1.03 11.31
C SER A 77 -13.58 2.17 10.31
N ILE A 78 -14.49 2.15 9.34
CA ILE A 78 -14.69 3.29 8.43
C ILE A 78 -15.03 4.53 9.27
N GLY A 79 -14.38 5.65 8.96
CA GLY A 79 -14.50 6.92 9.68
C GLY A 79 -13.53 7.08 10.86
N ASP A 80 -12.88 6.01 11.33
CA ASP A 80 -11.87 6.13 12.38
C ASP A 80 -10.69 6.98 11.91
N GLN A 81 -10.15 7.76 12.84
CA GLN A 81 -8.93 8.51 12.63
C GLN A 81 -7.80 7.89 13.45
N PHE A 82 -6.65 7.68 12.82
CA PHE A 82 -5.44 7.33 13.53
C PHE A 82 -4.38 8.40 13.31
N SER A 83 -3.57 8.64 14.35
CA SER A 83 -2.49 9.63 14.27
C SER A 83 -1.21 9.16 14.92
N TYR A 84 -0.09 9.65 14.38
CA TYR A 84 1.25 9.43 14.89
C TYR A 84 2.05 10.70 14.71
N LEU A 85 2.57 11.25 15.82
CA LEU A 85 3.15 12.60 15.85
C LEU A 85 2.16 13.59 15.22
N ASP A 86 2.59 14.32 14.21
CA ASP A 86 1.81 15.35 13.50
C ASP A 86 1.16 14.81 12.21
N PHE A 87 1.12 13.48 12.05
CA PHE A 87 0.42 12.84 10.94
C PHE A 87 -0.97 12.38 11.38
N HIS A 88 -1.98 12.82 10.65
CA HIS A 88 -3.38 12.44 10.89
C HIS A 88 -3.95 11.77 9.65
N PHE A 89 -4.52 10.58 9.86
CA PHE A 89 -5.11 9.76 8.81
C PHE A 89 -6.56 9.45 9.16
N LYS A 90 -7.43 9.42 8.16
CA LYS A 90 -8.80 8.95 8.29
C LYS A 90 -9.03 7.74 7.40
N VAL A 91 -9.65 6.71 7.94
CA VAL A 91 -10.11 5.56 7.16
C VAL A 91 -11.36 5.98 6.41
N VAL A 92 -11.27 6.08 5.09
CA VAL A 92 -12.40 6.47 4.23
C VAL A 92 -13.21 5.25 3.85
N ASP A 93 -12.54 4.18 3.43
CA ASP A 93 -13.16 2.94 3.00
C ASP A 93 -12.15 1.79 3.01
N PHE A 94 -12.63 0.56 3.13
CA PHE A 94 -11.83 -0.63 2.88
C PHE A 94 -12.71 -1.83 2.54
N GLN A 95 -12.18 -2.71 1.70
CA GLN A 95 -12.83 -3.95 1.28
C GLN A 95 -11.78 -5.04 1.16
N TYR A 96 -12.10 -6.23 1.65
CA TYR A 96 -11.26 -7.40 1.44
C TYR A 96 -11.31 -7.77 -0.05
N SER A 97 -10.14 -7.75 -0.69
CA SER A 97 -9.97 -8.28 -2.03
C SER A 97 -9.60 -9.75 -1.90
N HIS A 98 -10.34 -10.66 -2.53
CA HIS A 98 -9.92 -12.06 -2.62
C HIS A 98 -8.61 -12.25 -3.41
N ILE A 99 -8.17 -11.20 -4.10
CA ILE A 99 -6.93 -11.19 -4.85
C ILE A 99 -5.81 -10.77 -3.91
N ASP A 100 -4.97 -11.73 -3.54
CA ASP A 100 -3.67 -11.49 -2.90
C ASP A 100 -2.62 -11.25 -4.01
N PRO A 101 -2.19 -10.00 -4.25
CA PRO A 101 -1.30 -9.68 -5.38
C PRO A 101 0.08 -10.32 -5.26
N ILE A 102 0.45 -10.83 -4.08
CA ILE A 102 1.76 -11.44 -3.82
C ILE A 102 1.73 -12.94 -4.14
N THR A 103 0.57 -13.58 -4.05
CA THR A 103 0.47 -15.06 -4.03
C THR A 103 -0.21 -15.63 -5.27
N ASP A 104 -0.89 -14.81 -6.08
CA ASP A 104 -1.70 -15.28 -7.22
C ASP A 104 -1.50 -14.44 -8.51
N THR A 105 -0.25 -14.08 -8.80
CA THR A 105 0.12 -13.29 -9.98
C THR A 105 -0.24 -13.97 -11.30
N GLU A 106 -0.15 -15.30 -11.36
CA GLU A 106 -0.44 -16.09 -12.57
C GLU A 106 -1.93 -16.12 -12.91
N SER A 107 -2.79 -16.31 -11.90
CA SER A 107 -4.25 -16.22 -12.04
C SER A 107 -4.70 -14.80 -12.40
N LEU A 108 -4.09 -13.78 -11.77
CA LEU A 108 -4.33 -12.38 -12.11
C LEU A 108 -3.95 -12.06 -13.55
N TYR A 109 -2.77 -12.50 -13.98
CA TYR A 109 -2.31 -12.34 -15.36
C TYR A 109 -3.33 -12.98 -16.32
N SER A 110 -3.64 -14.25 -16.10
CA SER A 110 -4.55 -15.02 -16.96
C SER A 110 -5.92 -14.36 -17.08
N LYS A 111 -6.50 -13.92 -15.95
CA LYS A 111 -7.79 -13.22 -15.94
C LYS A 111 -7.76 -11.90 -16.72
N ARG A 112 -6.66 -11.14 -16.65
CA ARG A 112 -6.54 -9.86 -17.37
C ARG A 112 -6.37 -10.04 -18.87
N ILE A 113 -5.68 -11.09 -19.29
CA ILE A 113 -5.56 -11.46 -20.69
C ILE A 113 -6.91 -11.94 -21.26
N GLU A 114 -7.68 -12.71 -20.49
CA GLU A 114 -9.05 -13.09 -20.88
C GLU A 114 -9.98 -11.87 -21.03
N GLU A 115 -9.90 -10.90 -20.12
CA GLU A 115 -10.70 -9.67 -20.16
C GLU A 115 -10.28 -8.70 -21.28
N CYS A 116 -9.00 -8.68 -21.66
CA CYS A 116 -8.45 -7.80 -22.70
C CYS A 116 -7.27 -8.49 -23.41
N PRO A 117 -7.53 -9.27 -24.47
CA PRO A 117 -6.52 -10.08 -25.15
C PRO A 117 -5.37 -9.27 -25.75
N GLU A 118 -5.59 -7.99 -26.07
CA GLU A 118 -4.58 -7.09 -26.62
C GLU A 118 -3.43 -6.81 -25.63
N LEU A 119 -3.67 -6.99 -24.32
CA LEU A 119 -2.65 -6.83 -23.29
C LEU A 119 -1.48 -7.81 -23.45
N GLU A 120 -1.73 -9.02 -23.98
CA GLU A 120 -0.69 -10.04 -24.19
C GLU A 120 0.41 -9.50 -25.12
N SER A 121 -0.01 -8.85 -26.20
CA SER A 121 0.91 -8.23 -27.16
C SER A 121 1.68 -7.07 -26.54
N ILE A 122 1.00 -6.23 -25.73
CA ILE A 122 1.64 -5.10 -25.05
C ILE A 122 2.70 -5.60 -24.06
N PHE A 123 2.37 -6.60 -23.24
CA PHE A 123 3.33 -7.17 -22.27
C PHE A 123 4.51 -7.84 -22.96
N SER A 124 4.25 -8.57 -24.06
CA SER A 124 5.32 -9.15 -24.87
C SER A 124 6.29 -8.10 -25.41
N HIS A 125 5.77 -6.96 -25.90
CA HIS A 125 6.62 -5.87 -26.38
C HIS A 125 7.43 -5.22 -25.25
N ILE A 126 6.82 -5.01 -24.08
CA ILE A 126 7.52 -4.48 -22.90
C ILE A 126 8.65 -5.42 -22.48
N GLU A 127 8.41 -6.73 -22.45
CA GLU A 127 9.41 -7.73 -22.10
C GLU A 127 10.61 -7.70 -23.07
N GLN A 128 10.35 -7.63 -24.38
CA GLN A 128 11.42 -7.55 -25.38
C GLN A 128 12.26 -6.28 -25.21
N GLU A 129 11.65 -5.14 -24.89
CA GLU A 129 12.38 -3.89 -24.61
C GLU A 129 13.24 -4.01 -23.34
N PHE A 130 12.76 -4.67 -22.28
CA PHE A 130 13.58 -4.93 -21.10
C PHE A 130 14.79 -5.81 -21.41
N ILE A 131 14.60 -6.90 -22.17
CA ILE A 131 15.69 -7.78 -22.62
C ILE A 131 16.69 -6.98 -23.47
N HIS A 132 16.21 -6.09 -24.34
CA HIS A 132 17.06 -5.25 -25.18
C HIS A 132 17.92 -4.30 -24.33
N LEU A 133 17.30 -3.59 -23.39
CA LEU A 133 17.98 -2.67 -22.47
C LEU A 133 19.00 -3.39 -21.59
N GLU A 134 18.67 -4.60 -21.13
CA GLU A 134 19.59 -5.42 -20.33
C GLU A 134 20.81 -5.84 -21.16
N ARG A 135 20.61 -6.27 -22.42
CA ARG A 135 21.71 -6.60 -23.33
C ARG A 135 22.61 -5.41 -23.64
N ILE A 136 22.05 -4.21 -23.82
CA ILE A 136 22.86 -2.99 -24.00
C ILE A 136 23.74 -2.77 -22.78
N LYS A 137 23.18 -2.86 -21.58
CA LYS A 137 23.92 -2.66 -20.33
C LYS A 137 25.06 -3.67 -20.13
N TYR A 138 24.90 -4.92 -20.57
CA TYR A 138 25.91 -5.97 -20.44
C TYR A 138 26.91 -6.05 -21.62
N ASN A 139 26.63 -5.38 -22.74
CA ASN A 139 27.54 -5.29 -23.89
C ASN A 139 28.39 -3.99 -23.90
N GLU A 140 28.26 -3.15 -22.86
CA GLU A 140 29.12 -1.97 -22.64
C GLU A 140 30.37 -2.27 -21.76
N GLU A 141 30.67 -3.55 -21.47
CA GLU A 141 31.97 -4.02 -20.93
C GLU A 141 32.87 -4.58 -22.04
#